data_AF-A0AAV0WJJ2-F1
#
_entry.id   AF-A0AAV0WJJ2-F1
#
_cell.length_a   1.000
_cell.length_b   1.000
_cell.length_c   1.000
_cell.angle_alpha   90.00
_cell.angle_beta   90.00
_cell.angle_gamma   90.00
#
_symmetry.space_group_name_H-M   'P 1'
#
loop_
_entity.id
_entity.type
_entity.pdbx_description
1 polymer ?
#
loop_
_entity_poly.entity_id
_entity_poly.type
_entity_poly.pdbx_seq_one_letter_code
_entity_poly.pdbx_strand_id
1 'polypeptide(L)'
;MTECKTLVKFMKSSGKNSELSMVLVQEVETKWNTRLLMLQSVYKSLPEIIQIHGEYFGRIQNINTELLKSLIEFLKLFKNASDELEGDKNPTIQKVVLYKCLIENHLLKYTNIENNLSMMMLK
;
A
#
# COMPACT_ATOMS: atom_id res chain seq x y z
N MET A 1 -5.91 -7.75 -2.23
CA MET A 1 -5.46 -6.86 -3.33
C MET A 1 -4.49 -7.56 -4.26
N THR A 2 -4.95 -8.68 -4.80
CA THR A 2 -4.22 -9.52 -5.78
C THR A 2 -4.30 -8.89 -7.18
N GLU A 3 -5.26 -8.00 -7.37
CA GLU A 3 -5.57 -7.25 -8.58
C GLU A 3 -4.40 -6.33 -8.93
N CYS A 4 -3.86 -5.59 -7.96
CA CYS A 4 -2.67 -4.76 -8.16
C CYS A 4 -1.46 -5.59 -8.60
N LYS A 5 -1.24 -6.77 -7.98
CA LYS A 5 -0.15 -7.67 -8.35
C LYS A 5 -0.31 -8.20 -9.79
N THR A 6 -1.54 -8.57 -10.15
CA THR A 6 -1.90 -9.03 -11.50
C THR A 6 -1.69 -7.92 -12.53
N LEU A 7 -2.10 -6.69 -12.22
CA LEU A 7 -1.88 -5.51 -13.06
C LEU A 7 -0.39 -5.27 -13.31
N VAL A 8 0.43 -5.22 -12.24
CA VAL A 8 1.87 -5.00 -12.37
C VAL A 8 2.52 -6.10 -13.21
N LYS A 9 2.16 -7.36 -12.98
CA LYS A 9 2.66 -8.49 -13.78
C LYS A 9 2.31 -8.30 -15.26
N PHE A 10 1.06 -7.96 -15.56
CA PHE A 10 0.60 -7.72 -16.93
C PHE A 10 1.35 -6.56 -17.60
N MET A 11 1.44 -5.40 -16.94
CA MET A 11 2.08 -4.19 -17.49
C MET A 11 3.55 -4.46 -17.81
N LYS A 12 4.26 -5.20 -16.95
CA LYS A 12 5.63 -5.60 -17.20
C LYS A 12 5.75 -6.63 -18.32
N SER A 13 4.94 -7.70 -18.31
CA SER A 13 5.03 -8.76 -19.32
C SER A 13 4.60 -8.32 -20.72
N SER A 14 3.74 -7.31 -20.82
CA SER A 14 3.26 -6.76 -22.10
C SER A 14 4.11 -5.59 -22.62
N GLY A 15 5.15 -5.17 -21.89
CA GLY A 15 5.95 -4.00 -22.23
C GLY A 15 5.27 -2.66 -21.93
N LYS A 16 3.97 -2.64 -21.64
CA LYS A 16 3.18 -1.41 -21.38
C LYS A 16 3.66 -0.58 -20.20
N ASN A 17 4.44 -1.17 -19.30
CA ASN A 17 5.08 -0.44 -18.22
C ASN A 17 6.04 0.66 -18.72
N SER A 18 6.56 0.60 -19.95
CA SER A 18 7.35 1.68 -20.54
C SER A 18 6.51 2.85 -21.04
N GLU A 19 5.18 2.70 -21.13
CA GLU A 19 4.25 3.76 -21.52
C GLU A 19 3.96 4.71 -20.34
N LEU A 20 4.35 4.34 -19.12
CA LEU A 20 4.12 5.11 -17.90
C LEU A 20 5.31 6.00 -17.54
N SER A 21 5.00 7.18 -17.01
CA SER A 21 5.99 8.11 -16.44
C SER A 21 6.71 7.52 -15.22
N MET A 22 6.04 6.67 -14.45
CA MET A 22 6.59 5.96 -13.30
C MET A 22 6.54 4.44 -13.52
N VAL A 23 7.66 3.78 -13.21
CA VAL A 23 7.74 2.31 -13.25
C VAL A 23 6.92 1.70 -12.12
N LEU A 24 6.05 0.74 -12.48
CA LEU A 24 5.37 -0.07 -11.49
C LEU A 24 6.35 -0.99 -10.75
N VAL A 25 6.27 -0.97 -9.42
CA VAL A 25 7.14 -1.76 -8.55
C VAL A 25 6.56 -3.16 -8.45
N GLN A 26 7.40 -4.17 -8.68
CA GLN A 26 7.02 -5.57 -8.51
C GLN A 26 7.32 -6.01 -7.07
N GLU A 27 6.35 -6.66 -6.44
CA GLU A 27 6.53 -7.30 -5.14
C GLU A 27 7.58 -8.42 -5.22
N VAL A 28 8.46 -8.45 -4.23
CA VAL A 28 9.44 -9.52 -3.99
C VAL A 28 9.12 -10.13 -2.64
N GLU A 29 8.79 -11.42 -2.63
CA GLU A 29 8.28 -12.14 -1.46
C GLU A 29 9.21 -12.07 -0.24
N THR A 30 10.53 -12.14 -0.47
CA THR A 30 11.53 -12.11 0.59
C THR A 30 11.74 -10.73 1.23
N LYS A 31 11.14 -9.67 0.65
CA LYS A 31 11.25 -8.29 1.16
C LYS A 31 9.85 -7.73 1.38
N TRP A 32 9.34 -7.91 2.60
CA TRP A 32 7.96 -7.58 2.99
C TRP A 32 7.51 -6.15 2.60
N ASN A 33 8.43 -5.18 2.65
CA ASN A 33 8.19 -3.78 2.27
C ASN A 33 7.88 -3.56 0.79
N THR A 34 8.28 -4.48 -0.10
CA THR A 34 8.04 -4.33 -1.55
C THR A 34 6.56 -4.41 -1.90
N ARG A 35 5.75 -5.08 -1.07
CA ARG A 35 4.30 -5.08 -1.25
C ARG A 35 3.73 -3.67 -1.12
N LEU A 36 4.09 -2.93 -0.07
CA LEU A 36 3.65 -1.55 0.09
C LEU A 36 4.12 -0.66 -1.06
N LEU A 37 5.38 -0.82 -1.50
CA LEU A 37 5.91 -0.07 -2.64
C LEU A 37 5.14 -0.37 -3.94
N MET A 38 4.78 -1.65 -4.19
CA MET A 38 3.93 -2.04 -5.31
C MET A 38 2.57 -1.32 -5.25
N LEU A 39 1.87 -1.39 -4.10
CA LEU A 39 0.58 -0.74 -3.91
C LEU A 39 0.68 0.77 -4.18
N GLN A 40 1.70 1.43 -3.62
CA GLN A 40 1.94 2.86 -3.83
C GLN A 40 2.20 3.20 -5.30
N SER A 41 2.99 2.39 -6.02
CA SER A 41 3.27 2.61 -7.44
C SER A 41 2.00 2.48 -8.29
N VAL A 42 1.15 1.50 -7.99
CA VAL A 42 -0.14 1.33 -8.67
C VAL A 42 -1.05 2.52 -8.37
N TYR A 43 -1.23 2.88 -7.10
CA TYR A 43 -2.09 4.00 -6.71
C TYR A 43 -1.71 5.31 -7.41
N LYS A 44 -0.41 5.61 -7.48
CA LYS A 44 0.10 6.82 -8.15
C LYS A 44 -0.08 6.77 -9.68
N SER A 45 0.05 5.60 -10.28
CA SER A 45 0.00 5.44 -11.74
C SER A 45 -1.43 5.20 -12.26
N LEU A 46 -2.40 4.92 -11.39
CA LEU A 46 -3.79 4.65 -11.79
C LEU A 46 -4.40 5.74 -12.69
N PRO A 47 -4.27 7.05 -12.40
CA PRO A 47 -4.79 8.09 -13.27
C PRO A 47 -4.17 8.06 -14.67
N GLU A 48 -2.87 7.83 -14.76
CA GLU A 48 -2.14 7.73 -16.03
C GLU A 48 -2.54 6.46 -16.80
N ILE A 49 -2.69 5.32 -16.11
CA ILE A 49 -3.17 4.07 -16.70
C ILE A 49 -4.58 4.24 -17.28
N ILE A 50 -5.47 4.95 -16.58
CA ILE A 50 -6.82 5.28 -17.06
C ILE A 50 -6.74 6.18 -18.29
N GLN A 51 -5.84 7.17 -18.29
CA GLN A 51 -5.65 8.07 -19.43
C GLN A 51 -5.18 7.34 -20.69
N ILE A 52 -4.26 6.38 -20.56
CA ILE A 52 -3.67 5.65 -21.70
C ILE A 52 -4.56 4.51 -22.19
N HIS A 53 -5.20 3.76 -21.28
CA HIS A 53 -5.93 2.53 -21.62
C HIS A 53 -7.46 2.65 -21.51
N GLY A 54 -7.96 3.77 -21.00
CA GLY A 54 -9.38 4.04 -20.76
C GLY A 54 -9.89 3.54 -19.41
N GLU A 55 -10.98 4.14 -18.93
CA GLU A 55 -11.63 3.81 -17.65
C GLU A 55 -12.11 2.34 -17.59
N TYR A 56 -12.50 1.77 -18.74
CA TYR A 56 -12.99 0.40 -18.84
C TYR A 56 -11.88 -0.64 -19.01
N PHE A 57 -10.62 -0.27 -18.81
CA PHE A 57 -9.52 -1.21 -18.91
C PHE A 57 -9.69 -2.36 -17.90
N GLY A 58 -9.98 -3.56 -18.40
CA GLY A 58 -10.42 -4.70 -17.58
C GLY A 58 -9.45 -5.11 -16.46
N ARG A 59 -8.19 -4.69 -16.52
CA ARG A 59 -7.17 -4.97 -15.50
C ARG A 59 -7.26 -4.06 -14.27
N ILE A 60 -7.95 -2.92 -14.35
CA ILE A 60 -8.14 -1.98 -13.23
C ILE A 60 -9.55 -2.00 -12.65
N GLN A 61 -10.53 -2.62 -13.32
CA GLN A 61 -11.94 -2.60 -12.92
C GLN A 61 -12.20 -3.11 -11.49
N ASN A 62 -11.42 -4.10 -11.03
CA ASN A 62 -11.58 -4.68 -9.69
C ASN A 62 -10.70 -4.02 -8.63
N ILE A 63 -9.97 -2.94 -8.98
CA ILE A 63 -9.14 -2.22 -8.03
C ILE A 63 -10.03 -1.20 -7.32
N ASN A 64 -10.36 -1.48 -6.06
CA ASN A 64 -11.01 -0.50 -5.19
C ASN A 64 -9.96 0.54 -4.73
N THR A 65 -9.99 1.73 -5.33
CA THR A 65 -9.05 2.82 -5.07
C THR A 65 -9.07 3.30 -3.62
N GLU A 66 -10.25 3.37 -2.99
CA GLU A 66 -10.39 3.80 -1.58
C GLU A 66 -9.79 2.78 -0.62
N LEU A 67 -10.02 1.48 -0.87
CA LEU A 67 -9.41 0.40 -0.09
C LEU A 67 -7.89 0.36 -0.30
N LEU A 68 -7.42 0.55 -1.53
CA LEU A 68 -6.00 0.64 -1.87
C LEU A 68 -5.34 1.80 -1.10
N LYS A 69 -5.95 2.98 -1.10
CA LYS A 69 -5.48 4.14 -0.34
C LYS A 69 -5.44 3.86 1.16
N SER A 70 -6.53 3.36 1.72
CA SER A 70 -6.64 3.03 3.15
C SER A 70 -5.59 2.00 3.58
N LEU A 71 -5.34 0.99 2.74
CA LEU A 71 -4.31 -0.03 2.99
C LEU A 71 -2.90 0.55 2.92
N ILE A 72 -2.62 1.45 1.96
CA ILE A 72 -1.34 2.17 1.91
C ILE A 72 -1.13 2.98 3.18
N GLU A 73 -2.15 3.72 3.62
CA GLU A 73 -2.08 4.56 4.83
C GLU A 73 -1.85 3.73 6.09
N PHE A 74 -2.55 2.60 6.21
CA PHE A 74 -2.37 1.65 7.30
C PHE A 74 -0.92 1.11 7.35
N LEU A 75 -0.41 0.62 6.23
CA LEU A 75 0.91 -0.02 6.18
C LEU A 75 2.08 0.98 6.29
N LYS A 76 1.84 2.27 6.00
CA LYS A 76 2.89 3.30 5.99
C LYS A 76 3.61 3.43 7.32
N LEU A 77 2.89 3.34 8.44
CA LEU A 77 3.50 3.46 9.77
C LEU A 77 4.50 2.33 10.04
N PHE A 78 4.14 1.10 9.69
CA PHE A 78 5.00 -0.07 9.87
C PHE A 78 6.28 0.06 9.04
N LYS A 79 6.16 0.48 7.77
CA LYS A 79 7.35 0.73 6.94
C LYS A 79 8.24 1.80 7.53
N ASN A 80 7.68 2.93 7.97
CA ASN A 80 8.45 4.00 8.59
C ASN A 80 9.18 3.52 9.85
N ALA A 81 8.52 2.70 10.69
CA ALA A 81 9.14 2.11 11.87
C ALA A 81 10.33 1.22 11.48
N SER A 82 10.17 0.35 10.49
CA SER A 82 11.26 -0.51 10.05
C SER A 82 12.41 0.25 9.39
N ASP A 83 12.13 1.19 8.49
CA ASP A 83 13.17 2.02 7.87
C ASP A 83 14.01 2.76 8.94
N GLU A 84 13.36 3.25 9.99
CA GLU A 84 14.02 4.02 11.06
C GLU A 84 14.75 3.15 12.08
N LEU A 85 14.25 1.94 12.36
CA LEU A 85 14.85 1.00 13.32
C LEU A 85 15.98 0.15 12.70
N GLU A 86 15.93 -0.10 11.38
CA GLU A 86 17.00 -0.77 10.62
C GLU A 86 18.21 0.15 10.37
N GLY A 87 18.08 1.46 10.60
CA GLY A 87 19.15 2.43 10.39
C GLY A 87 20.36 2.20 11.30
N ASP A 88 21.56 2.28 10.74
CA ASP A 88 22.84 2.08 11.43
C ASP A 88 23.61 3.39 11.71
N LYS A 89 23.17 4.50 11.08
CA LYS A 89 23.85 5.81 11.17
C LYS A 89 23.62 6.54 12.49
N ASN A 90 22.52 6.27 13.18
CA ASN A 90 22.14 6.93 14.42
C ASN A 90 21.69 5.86 15.43
N PRO A 91 21.79 6.09 16.74
CA PRO A 91 21.20 5.18 17.72
C PRO A 91 19.70 4.99 17.44
N THR A 92 19.24 3.74 17.35
CA THR A 92 17.84 3.39 17.05
C THR A 92 17.13 2.67 18.19
N ILE A 93 17.85 2.07 19.14
CA ILE A 93 17.28 1.27 20.24
C ILE A 93 16.27 2.10 21.06
N GLN A 94 16.56 3.36 21.34
CA GLN A 94 15.67 4.25 22.08
C GLN A 94 14.36 4.56 21.32
N LYS A 95 14.36 4.44 19.98
CA LYS A 95 13.16 4.64 19.15
C LYS A 95 12.22 3.42 19.18
N VAL A 96 12.65 2.26 19.68
CA VAL A 96 11.81 1.05 19.74
C VAL A 96 10.57 1.30 20.58
N VAL A 97 10.71 1.90 21.76
CA VAL A 97 9.58 2.22 22.65
C VAL A 97 8.64 3.23 21.99
N LEU A 98 9.19 4.24 21.31
CA LEU A 98 8.42 5.23 20.57
C LEU A 98 7.56 4.56 19.48
N TYR A 99 8.17 3.73 18.63
CA TYR A 99 7.44 3.06 17.55
C TYR A 99 6.44 2.03 18.06
N LYS A 100 6.71 1.35 19.18
CA LYS A 100 5.74 0.50 19.86
C LYS A 100 4.46 1.28 20.20
N CYS A 101 4.59 2.40 20.91
CA CYS A 101 3.42 3.22 21.27
C CYS A 101 2.70 3.79 20.04
N LEU A 102 3.44 4.20 18.99
CA LEU A 102 2.83 4.69 17.76
C LEU A 102 2.02 3.59 17.06
N ILE A 103 2.55 2.36 16.98
CA ILE A 103 1.87 1.22 16.37
C ILE A 103 0.64 0.83 17.20
N GLU A 104 0.75 0.75 18.53
CA GLU A 104 -0.39 0.47 19.40
C GLU A 104 -1.53 1.50 19.20
N ASN A 105 -1.20 2.78 19.21
CA ASN A 105 -2.16 3.85 18.95
C ASN A 105 -2.75 3.78 17.54
N HIS A 106 -1.96 3.37 16.55
CA HIS A 106 -2.44 3.18 15.19
C HIS A 106 -3.44 2.04 15.11
N LEU A 107 -3.13 0.87 15.68
CA LEU A 107 -4.03 -0.28 15.72
C LEU A 107 -5.34 0.04 16.44
N LEU A 108 -5.28 0.76 17.56
CA LEU A 108 -6.47 1.17 18.32
C LEU A 108 -7.44 2.03 17.50
N LYS A 109 -6.94 2.87 16.59
CA LYS A 109 -7.80 3.65 15.69
C LYS A 109 -8.67 2.74 14.82
N TYR A 110 -8.12 1.63 14.31
CA TYR A 110 -8.85 0.72 13.43
C TYR A 110 -9.77 -0.23 14.21
N THR A 111 -9.40 -0.68 15.41
CA THR A 111 -10.30 -1.49 16.27
C THR A 111 -11.51 -0.68 16.74
N ASN A 112 -11.32 0.62 17.04
CA ASN A 112 -12.42 1.49 17.44
C ASN A 112 -13.36 1.82 16.26
N ILE A 113 -12.85 1.85 15.03
CA ILE A 113 -13.69 2.00 13.83
C ILE A 113 -14.55 0.74 13.64
N GLU A 114 -13.97 -0.46 13.78
CA GLU A 114 -14.69 -1.73 13.67
C GLU A 114 -15.82 -1.88 14.71
N ASN A 115 -15.54 -1.51 15.96
CA ASN A 115 -16.54 -1.51 17.03
C ASN A 115 -17.68 -0.52 16.76
N ASN A 116 -17.38 0.66 16.20
CA ASN A 116 -18.41 1.64 15.82
C ASN A 116 -19.24 1.17 14.62
N LEU A 117 -18.63 0.57 13.59
CA LEU A 117 -19.36 -0.01 12.45
C LEU A 117 -20.30 -1.14 12.90
N SER A 118 -19.81 -2.00 13.80
CA SER A 118 -20.58 -3.12 14.35
C SER A 118 -21.78 -2.63 15.17
N MET A 119 -21.63 -1.54 15.94
CA MET A 119 -22.74 -0.90 16.64
C MET A 119 -23.75 -0.21 15.70
N MET A 120 -23.31 0.29 14.55
CA MET A 120 -24.18 0.93 13.55
C MET A 120 -25.01 -0.07 12.75
N MET A 121 -24.54 -1.30 12.52
CA MET A 121 -25.28 -2.35 11.80
C MET A 121 -26.31 -3.10 12.67
N LEU A 122 -26.37 -2.79 13.98
CA LEU A 122 -27.31 -3.38 14.94
C LEU A 122 -28.53 -2.47 15.24
N LYS A 123 -28.69 -1.35 14.53
CA LYS A 123 -29.86 -0.46 14.58
C LYS A 123 -30.64 -0.52 13.28
#